data_AF-A0A381YAY8-F1
#
_entry.id   AF-A0A381YAY8-F1
#
_cell.length_a   1.000
_cell.length_b   1.000
_cell.length_c   1.000
_cell.angle_alpha   90.00
_cell.angle_beta   90.00
_cell.angle_gamma   90.00
#
_symmetry.space_group_name_H-M   'P 1'
#
loop_
_entity.id
_entity.type
_entity.pdbx_description
1 polymer ?
#
loop_
_entity_poly.entity_id
_entity_poly.type
_entity_poly.pdbx_seq_one_letter_code
_entity_poly.pdbx_strand_id
1 'polypeptide(L)'
;MLPFLANTAFWTLALRELGETVTWRQVTEAATKTTLTRYLPGGFWLAAGRGVALARQGVRTSVLVAMSGLEVALATPVALLIGSLFLAGSTDAPAWLGWLAAGLFVAVVMLARPVINSALAWWAQRRHQPPATALTTGGVVRLSAALAAYWAIFGSVFWAYLEVMDRSLGWFTATGAFALSWRIGLFAIVAPQGLGVFEPALVALVGWSADALLLVGAFRVVLVIRDLALTGLAAVVSRRRAG
;
A
#
# COMPACT_ATOMS: atom_id res chain seq x y z
N MET A 1 -1.08 3.44 -13.96
CA MET A 1 0.03 4.29 -13.44
C MET A 1 -0.29 4.95 -12.10
N LEU A 2 -1.51 5.44 -11.89
CA LEU A 2 -1.89 6.20 -10.69
C LEU A 2 -1.58 5.51 -9.35
N PRO A 3 -1.87 4.21 -9.12
CA PRO A 3 -1.59 3.57 -7.83
C PRO A 3 -0.08 3.50 -7.54
N PHE A 4 0.74 3.32 -8.58
CA PHE A 4 2.21 3.31 -8.44
C PHE A 4 2.74 4.68 -8.00
N LEU A 5 2.21 5.77 -8.57
CA LEU A 5 2.58 7.12 -8.19
C LEU A 5 2.12 7.44 -6.76
N ALA A 6 0.89 7.10 -6.39
CA ALA A 6 0.38 7.30 -5.03
C ALA A 6 1.22 6.55 -3.98
N ASN A 7 1.64 5.31 -4.27
CA ASN A 7 2.55 4.58 -3.38
C ASN A 7 3.94 5.26 -3.27
N THR A 8 4.46 5.77 -4.39
CA THR A 8 5.72 6.53 -4.40
C THR A 8 5.59 7.84 -3.60
N ALA A 9 4.42 8.49 -3.63
CA ALA A 9 4.06 9.68 -2.83
C ALA A 9 4.14 9.40 -1.35
N PHE A 10 3.49 8.32 -0.92
CA PHE A 10 3.58 7.84 0.44
C PHE A 10 5.02 7.58 0.88
N TRP A 11 5.81 6.85 0.08
CA TRP A 11 7.21 6.56 0.40
C TRP A 11 8.08 7.82 0.50
N THR A 12 7.90 8.76 -0.42
CA THR A 12 8.66 10.02 -0.41
C THR A 12 8.33 10.85 0.83
N LEU A 13 7.04 10.93 1.18
CA LEU A 13 6.58 11.66 2.36
C LEU A 13 7.07 11.02 3.65
N ALA A 14 6.97 9.69 3.77
CA ALA A 14 7.38 8.97 4.96
C ALA A 14 8.88 9.07 5.23
N LEU A 15 9.72 8.95 4.20
CA LEU A 15 11.17 9.12 4.36
C LEU A 15 11.51 10.55 4.82
N ARG A 16 10.80 11.57 4.33
CA ARG A 16 10.98 12.96 4.78
C ARG A 16 10.53 13.17 6.22
N GLU A 17 9.40 12.61 6.62
CA GLU A 17 8.91 12.66 8.01
C GLU A 17 9.85 11.92 8.98
N LEU A 18 10.59 10.91 8.50
CA LEU A 18 11.63 10.21 9.27
C LEU A 18 13.00 10.95 9.26
N GLY A 19 13.10 12.10 8.60
CA GLY A 19 14.28 12.98 8.58
C GLY A 19 15.27 12.72 7.45
N GLU A 20 14.87 12.09 6.35
CA GLU A 20 15.68 11.94 5.15
C GLU A 20 15.37 13.01 4.10
N THR A 21 16.39 13.54 3.45
CA THR A 21 16.25 14.49 2.34
C THR A 21 16.17 13.76 1.00
N VAL A 22 15.12 12.97 0.80
CA VAL A 22 14.89 12.27 -0.48
C VAL A 22 14.11 13.09 -1.49
N THR A 23 14.49 12.96 -2.76
CA THR A 23 13.77 13.54 -3.89
C THR A 23 12.74 12.56 -4.47
N TRP A 24 11.67 13.11 -5.06
CA TRP A 24 10.66 12.34 -5.78
C TRP A 24 11.27 11.40 -6.84
N ARG A 25 12.28 11.91 -7.56
CA ARG A 25 12.96 11.21 -8.64
C ARG A 25 13.71 9.98 -8.12
N GLN A 26 14.45 10.12 -7.02
CA GLN A 26 15.18 9.01 -6.39
C GLN A 26 14.22 7.87 -5.99
N VAL A 27 13.12 8.21 -5.32
CA VAL A 27 12.13 7.22 -4.88
C VAL A 27 11.41 6.58 -6.07
N THR A 28 11.04 7.37 -7.10
CA THR A 28 10.41 6.84 -8.32
C THR A 28 11.33 5.89 -9.05
N GLU A 29 12.62 6.24 -9.21
CA GLU A 29 13.59 5.39 -9.89
C GLU A 29 13.83 4.08 -9.14
N ALA A 30 13.97 4.15 -7.80
CA ALA A 30 14.06 2.96 -6.96
C ALA A 30 12.80 2.11 -7.08
N ALA A 31 11.61 2.72 -7.00
CA ALA A 31 10.34 2.02 -7.09
C ALA A 31 10.16 1.32 -8.45
N THR A 32 10.46 1.96 -9.57
CA THR A 32 10.28 1.34 -10.89
C THR A 32 11.21 0.14 -11.12
N LYS A 33 12.44 0.20 -10.59
CA LYS A 33 13.40 -0.92 -10.66
C LYS A 33 12.99 -2.11 -9.79
N THR A 34 12.22 -1.86 -8.73
CA THR A 34 11.90 -2.88 -7.72
C THR A 34 10.43 -3.30 -7.72
N THR A 35 9.56 -2.69 -8.54
CA THR A 35 8.14 -3.06 -8.61
C THR A 35 7.94 -4.55 -8.88
N LEU A 36 8.77 -5.17 -9.72
CA LEU A 36 8.64 -6.59 -10.05
C LEU A 36 8.98 -7.52 -8.87
N THR A 37 9.72 -7.06 -7.85
CA THR A 37 10.06 -7.90 -6.70
C THR A 37 8.83 -8.24 -5.86
N ARG A 38 7.72 -7.51 -6.04
CA ARG A 38 6.44 -7.79 -5.36
C ARG A 38 5.80 -9.13 -5.76
N TYR A 39 6.21 -9.70 -6.90
CA TYR A 39 5.73 -11.01 -7.36
C TYR A 39 6.53 -12.18 -6.77
N LEU A 40 7.59 -11.91 -6.00
CA LEU A 40 8.32 -12.94 -5.26
C LEU A 40 7.52 -13.40 -4.03
N PRO A 41 7.60 -14.69 -3.66
CA PRO A 41 6.92 -15.23 -2.49
C PRO A 41 7.43 -14.55 -1.21
N GLY A 42 6.52 -14.01 -0.39
CA GLY A 42 6.84 -13.39 0.91
C GLY A 42 6.45 -11.93 1.08
N GLY A 43 6.05 -11.18 0.05
CA GLY A 43 5.50 -9.81 0.16
C GLY A 43 6.48 -8.71 0.61
N PHE A 44 7.47 -9.03 1.46
CA PHE A 44 8.48 -8.11 1.98
C PHE A 44 9.53 -7.71 0.93
N TRP A 45 9.65 -8.47 -0.17
CA TRP A 45 10.64 -8.21 -1.23
C TRP A 45 10.48 -6.86 -1.93
N LEU A 46 9.25 -6.32 -1.99
CA LEU A 46 9.02 -4.99 -2.56
C LEU A 46 9.69 -3.89 -1.71
N ALA A 47 9.43 -3.92 -0.40
CA ALA A 47 10.01 -2.99 0.56
C ALA A 47 11.54 -3.20 0.67
N ALA A 48 12.00 -4.45 0.74
CA ALA A 48 13.42 -4.79 0.81
C ALA A 48 14.18 -4.35 -0.45
N GLY A 49 13.65 -4.67 -1.64
CA GLY A 49 14.27 -4.28 -2.91
C GLY A 49 14.37 -2.75 -3.05
N ARG A 50 13.29 -2.04 -2.76
CA ARG A 50 13.27 -0.56 -2.76
C ARG A 50 14.23 0.01 -1.73
N GLY A 51 14.29 -0.60 -0.54
CA GLY A 51 15.23 -0.26 0.51
C GLY A 51 16.68 -0.38 0.05
N VAL A 52 17.08 -1.53 -0.52
CA VAL A 52 18.44 -1.72 -1.06
C VAL A 52 18.76 -0.72 -2.16
N ALA A 53 17.81 -0.43 -3.06
CA ALA A 53 18.00 0.55 -4.12
C ALA A 53 18.21 1.98 -3.59
N LEU A 54 17.47 2.37 -2.54
CA LEU A 54 17.63 3.67 -1.88
C LEU A 54 18.88 3.75 -1.00
N ALA A 55 19.27 2.64 -0.35
CA ALA A 55 20.52 2.56 0.42
C ALA A 55 21.74 2.80 -0.47
N ARG A 56 21.74 2.25 -1.70
CA ARG A 56 22.77 2.53 -2.72
C ARG A 56 22.79 3.99 -3.17
N GLN A 57 21.73 4.75 -2.93
CA GLN A 57 21.63 6.19 -3.22
C GLN A 57 21.94 7.05 -1.98
N GLY A 58 22.44 6.46 -0.88
CA GLY A 58 22.86 7.18 0.32
C GLY A 58 21.79 7.34 1.40
N VAL A 59 20.59 6.77 1.24
CA VAL A 59 19.55 6.81 2.28
C VAL A 59 19.93 5.89 3.45
N ARG A 60 19.79 6.35 4.68
CA ARG A 60 20.18 5.56 5.87
C ARG A 60 19.37 4.26 5.99
N THR A 61 20.07 3.14 6.14
CA THR A 61 19.46 1.80 6.31
C THR A 61 18.52 1.73 7.52
N SER A 62 18.86 2.42 8.62
CA SER A 62 18.00 2.49 9.81
C SER A 62 16.61 3.06 9.49
N VAL A 63 16.56 4.11 8.67
CA VAL A 63 15.32 4.76 8.23
C VAL A 63 14.55 3.90 7.24
N LEU A 64 15.23 3.14 6.38
CA LEU A 64 14.57 2.22 5.44
C LEU A 64 13.89 1.04 6.13
N VAL A 65 14.52 0.51 7.20
CA VAL A 65 13.91 -0.52 8.06
C VAL A 65 12.72 0.07 8.82
N ALA A 66 12.88 1.25 9.41
CA ALA A 66 11.82 2.00 10.07
C ALA A 66 10.61 2.22 9.14
N MET A 67 10.88 2.63 7.90
CA MET A 67 9.86 2.87 6.88
C MET A 67 9.10 1.58 6.52
N SER A 68 9.80 0.45 6.39
CA SER A 68 9.14 -0.83 6.09
C SER A 68 8.17 -1.25 7.19
N GLY A 69 8.55 -1.05 8.47
CA GLY A 69 7.66 -1.29 9.61
C GLY A 69 6.50 -0.29 9.67
N LEU A 70 6.77 0.98 9.43
CA LEU A 70 5.78 2.06 9.38
C LEU A 70 4.73 1.82 8.29
N GLU A 71 5.17 1.35 7.12
CA GLU A 71 4.28 0.97 6.03
C GLU A 71 3.30 -0.06 6.56
N VAL A 72 3.74 -1.21 7.06
CA VAL A 72 2.84 -2.27 7.58
C VAL A 72 1.94 -1.78 8.72
N ALA A 73 2.49 -1.01 9.66
CA ALA A 73 1.79 -0.53 10.85
C ALA A 73 0.64 0.43 10.51
N LEU A 74 0.79 1.29 9.48
CA LEU A 74 -0.26 2.22 9.06
C LEU A 74 -1.11 1.66 7.92
N ALA A 75 -0.50 0.89 7.01
CA ALA A 75 -1.10 0.24 5.86
C ALA A 75 -2.38 -0.51 6.20
N THR A 76 -2.29 -1.39 7.18
CA THR A 76 -3.34 -2.33 7.58
C THR A 76 -4.52 -1.60 8.20
N PRO A 77 -4.36 -0.79 9.27
CA PRO A 77 -5.49 -0.09 9.87
C PRO A 77 -6.12 0.93 8.91
N VAL A 78 -5.34 1.61 8.06
CA VAL A 78 -5.88 2.56 7.07
C VAL A 78 -6.74 1.85 6.04
N ALA A 79 -6.28 0.71 5.51
CA ALA A 79 -7.06 -0.05 4.54
C ALA A 79 -8.31 -0.69 5.16
N LEU A 80 -8.23 -1.15 6.42
CA LEU A 80 -9.41 -1.60 7.17
C LEU A 80 -10.41 -0.46 7.35
N LEU A 81 -9.96 0.72 7.78
CA LEU A 81 -10.84 1.88 7.92
C LEU A 81 -11.51 2.23 6.59
N ILE A 82 -10.73 2.48 5.54
CA ILE A 82 -11.27 2.94 4.26
C ILE A 82 -12.15 1.86 3.64
N GLY A 83 -11.74 0.60 3.77
CA GLY A 83 -12.53 -0.56 3.37
C GLY A 83 -13.89 -0.62 4.06
N SER A 84 -13.91 -0.58 5.38
CA SER A 84 -15.14 -0.62 6.19
C SER A 84 -16.00 0.63 6.00
N LEU A 85 -15.41 1.82 5.92
CA LEU A 85 -16.15 3.07 5.72
C LEU A 85 -16.85 3.10 4.37
N PHE A 86 -16.17 2.66 3.31
CA PHE A 86 -16.76 2.64 1.97
C PHE A 86 -17.82 1.54 1.83
N LEU A 87 -17.63 0.37 2.47
CA LEU A 87 -18.67 -0.66 2.50
C LEU A 87 -19.89 -0.26 3.33
N ALA A 88 -19.69 0.43 4.46
CA ALA A 88 -20.78 0.96 5.27
C ALA A 88 -21.59 2.02 4.52
N GLY A 89 -20.94 2.81 3.65
CA GLY A 89 -21.62 3.76 2.76
C GLY A 89 -22.33 3.12 1.57
N SER A 90 -22.08 1.84 1.27
CA SER A 90 -22.63 1.15 0.09
C SER A 90 -23.70 0.11 0.40
N THR A 91 -23.84 -0.30 1.66
CA THR A 91 -24.83 -1.28 2.13
C THR A 91 -25.91 -0.54 2.92
N ASP A 92 -27.10 -1.13 3.10
CA ASP A 92 -28.10 -0.66 4.09
C ASP A 92 -27.60 -0.84 5.55
N ALA A 93 -26.28 -0.95 5.73
CA ALA A 93 -25.66 -1.02 7.03
C ALA A 93 -25.96 0.27 7.81
N PRO A 94 -26.31 0.14 9.10
CA PRO A 94 -26.53 1.30 9.94
C PRO A 94 -25.33 2.26 9.92
N ALA A 95 -25.58 3.55 9.70
CA ALA A 95 -24.54 4.58 9.63
C ALA A 95 -23.62 4.62 10.86
N TRP A 96 -24.09 4.17 12.03
CA TRP A 96 -23.28 4.09 13.26
C TRP A 96 -22.09 3.15 13.15
N LEU A 97 -22.13 2.12 12.29
CA LEU A 97 -21.00 1.22 12.04
C LEU A 97 -19.85 1.95 11.34
N GLY A 98 -20.18 2.83 10.39
CA GLY A 98 -19.19 3.69 9.73
C GLY A 98 -18.52 4.65 10.72
N TRP A 99 -19.32 5.28 11.59
CA TRP A 99 -18.80 6.16 12.64
C TRP A 99 -17.97 5.41 13.69
N LEU A 100 -18.37 4.19 14.07
CA LEU A 100 -17.61 3.34 14.98
C LEU A 100 -16.26 2.93 14.36
N ALA A 101 -16.24 2.54 13.08
CA ALA A 101 -15.01 2.23 12.36
C ALA A 101 -14.09 3.46 12.27
N ALA A 102 -14.64 4.65 11.99
CA ALA A 102 -13.91 5.91 11.99
C ALA A 102 -13.33 6.24 13.38
N GLY A 103 -14.12 6.10 14.44
CA GLY A 103 -13.68 6.34 15.82
C GLY A 103 -12.58 5.37 16.27
N LEU A 104 -12.76 4.07 16.00
CA LEU A 104 -11.76 3.04 16.30
C LEU A 104 -10.45 3.30 15.55
N PHE A 105 -10.53 3.74 14.29
CA PHE A 105 -9.35 4.11 13.53
C PHE A 105 -8.62 5.31 14.12
N VAL A 106 -9.33 6.38 14.45
CA VAL A 106 -8.72 7.56 15.09
C VAL A 106 -8.01 7.12 16.37
N ALA A 107 -8.64 6.29 17.19
CA ALA A 107 -8.04 5.73 18.39
C ALA A 107 -6.77 4.91 18.06
N VAL A 108 -6.83 3.98 17.10
CA VAL A 108 -5.68 3.16 16.69
C VAL A 108 -4.54 4.01 16.15
N VAL A 109 -4.80 5.02 15.33
CA VAL A 109 -3.76 5.91 14.78
C VAL A 109 -3.14 6.77 15.87
N MET A 110 -3.96 7.31 16.79
CA MET A 110 -3.48 8.08 17.94
C MET A 110 -2.61 7.22 18.86
N LEU A 111 -3.02 5.98 19.12
CA LEU A 111 -2.28 5.00 19.94
C LEU A 111 -1.08 4.39 19.20
N ALA A 112 -1.09 4.36 17.86
CA ALA A 112 0.01 3.84 17.06
C ALA A 112 1.25 4.73 17.16
N ARG A 113 1.09 6.05 17.34
CA ARG A 113 2.23 6.98 17.45
C ARG A 113 3.24 6.58 18.54
N PRO A 114 2.86 6.45 19.84
CA PRO A 114 3.82 6.06 20.86
C PRO A 114 4.39 4.67 20.58
N VAL A 115 3.58 3.72 20.11
CA VAL A 115 4.04 2.35 19.79
C VAL A 115 5.09 2.37 18.67
N ILE A 116 4.84 3.09 17.58
CA ILE A 116 5.77 3.23 16.46
C ILE A 116 7.06 3.90 16.95
N ASN A 117 6.96 5.04 17.63
CA ASN A 117 8.16 5.76 18.09
C ASN A 117 8.98 4.94 19.10
N SER A 118 8.32 4.22 20.02
CA SER A 118 8.99 3.32 20.96
C SER A 118 9.65 2.13 20.24
N ALA A 119 8.98 1.52 19.25
CA ALA A 119 9.55 0.43 18.47
C ALA A 119 10.76 0.90 17.65
N LEU A 120 10.68 2.09 17.05
CA LEU A 120 11.79 2.71 16.32
C LEU A 120 12.99 3.00 17.23
N ALA A 121 12.75 3.57 18.41
CA ALA A 121 13.78 3.85 19.40
C ALA A 121 14.43 2.55 19.93
N TRP A 122 13.62 1.55 20.27
CA TRP A 122 14.08 0.24 20.71
C TRP A 122 14.93 -0.46 19.65
N TRP A 123 14.51 -0.42 18.39
CA TRP A 123 15.26 -1.01 17.28
C TRP A 123 16.61 -0.30 17.06
N ALA A 124 16.60 1.04 17.11
CA ALA A 124 17.81 1.85 16.98
C ALA A 124 18.81 1.53 18.11
N GLN A 125 18.34 1.42 19.35
CA GLN A 125 19.15 1.02 20.51
C GLN A 125 19.74 -0.39 20.32
N ARG A 126 18.92 -1.37 19.93
CA ARG A 126 19.34 -2.77 19.75
C ARG A 126 20.36 -2.93 18.61
N ARG A 127 20.36 -2.03 17.63
CA ARG A 127 21.26 -2.06 16.47
C ARG A 127 22.42 -1.08 16.56
N HIS A 128 22.55 -0.34 17.67
CA HIS A 128 23.54 0.74 17.85
C HIS A 128 23.54 1.75 16.69
N GLN A 129 22.35 2.06 16.15
CA GLN A 129 22.17 2.98 15.03
C GLN A 129 21.59 4.31 15.50
N PRO A 130 21.88 5.43 14.82
CA PRO A 130 21.21 6.69 15.11
C PRO A 130 19.69 6.52 14.90
N PRO A 131 18.86 6.92 15.88
CA PRO A 131 17.42 6.76 15.78
C PRO A 131 16.87 7.60 14.61
N ALA A 132 15.83 7.07 13.96
CA ALA A 132 15.06 7.85 13.00
C ALA A 132 14.35 9.01 13.71
N THR A 133 14.00 10.05 12.96
CA THR A 133 13.24 11.18 13.53
C THR A 133 11.89 10.67 14.02
N ALA A 134 11.54 11.03 15.26
CA ALA A 134 10.27 10.62 15.85
C ALA A 134 9.09 11.23 15.09
N LEU A 135 8.06 10.42 14.82
CA LEU A 135 6.88 10.88 14.10
C LEU A 135 6.05 11.84 14.96
N THR A 136 5.70 12.97 14.37
CA THR A 136 4.75 13.92 14.93
C THR A 136 3.32 13.43 14.69
N THR A 137 2.36 13.91 15.48
CA THR A 137 0.93 13.62 15.24
C THR A 137 0.50 14.07 13.85
N GLY A 138 0.96 15.25 13.41
CA GLY A 138 0.71 15.74 12.05
C GLY A 138 1.31 14.84 10.96
N GLY A 139 2.52 14.33 11.18
CA GLY A 139 3.17 13.37 10.27
C GLY A 139 2.37 12.08 10.13
N VAL A 140 1.93 11.49 11.26
CA VAL A 140 1.08 10.29 11.24
C VAL A 140 -0.22 10.55 10.47
N VAL A 141 -0.91 11.66 10.74
CA VAL A 141 -2.15 12.02 10.02
C VAL A 141 -1.91 12.18 8.51
N ARG A 142 -0.84 12.87 8.11
CA ARG A 142 -0.47 13.05 6.70
C ARG A 142 -0.18 11.71 6.01
N LEU A 143 0.53 10.81 6.70
CA LEU A 143 0.83 9.48 6.19
C LEU A 143 -0.41 8.60 6.06
N SER A 144 -1.29 8.64 7.05
CA SER A 144 -2.60 7.98 6.99
C SER A 144 -3.46 8.52 5.85
N ALA A 145 -3.48 9.84 5.64
CA ALA A 145 -4.20 10.46 4.52
C ALA A 145 -3.60 10.06 3.16
N ALA A 146 -2.27 10.02 3.04
CA ALA A 146 -1.60 9.56 1.83
C ALA A 146 -1.91 8.09 1.51
N LEU A 147 -1.95 7.22 2.53
CA LEU A 147 -2.38 5.83 2.38
C LEU A 147 -3.85 5.71 2.00
N ALA A 148 -4.73 6.51 2.62
CA ALA A 148 -6.15 6.53 2.27
C ALA A 148 -6.36 6.93 0.81
N ALA A 149 -5.66 7.97 0.35
CA ALA A 149 -5.65 8.39 -1.05
C ALA A 149 -5.12 7.28 -1.97
N TYR A 150 -4.05 6.58 -1.58
CA TYR A 150 -3.54 5.43 -2.31
C TYR A 150 -4.59 4.32 -2.47
N TRP A 151 -5.31 3.96 -1.40
CA TRP A 151 -6.38 2.95 -1.44
C TRP A 151 -7.55 3.39 -2.30
N ALA A 152 -7.99 4.64 -2.19
CA ALA A 152 -9.06 5.19 -3.00
C ALA A 152 -8.70 5.21 -4.49
N ILE A 153 -7.47 5.64 -4.84
CA ILE A 153 -6.97 5.62 -6.23
C ILE A 153 -6.90 4.18 -6.74
N PHE A 154 -6.42 3.24 -5.93
CA PHE A 154 -6.26 1.86 -6.37
C PHE A 154 -7.62 1.17 -6.56
N GLY A 155 -8.56 1.33 -5.63
CA GLY A 155 -9.91 0.81 -5.81
C GLY A 155 -10.67 1.52 -6.93
N SER A 156 -10.40 2.79 -7.22
CA SER A 156 -10.96 3.47 -8.41
C SER A 156 -10.48 2.84 -9.72
N VAL A 157 -9.21 2.42 -9.79
CA VAL A 157 -8.68 1.68 -10.95
C VAL A 157 -9.34 0.31 -11.08
N PHE A 158 -9.61 -0.35 -9.94
CA PHE A 158 -10.33 -1.62 -9.94
C PHE A 158 -11.80 -1.45 -10.36
N TRP A 159 -12.48 -0.43 -9.84
CA TRP A 159 -13.84 -0.08 -10.25
C TRP A 159 -13.92 0.21 -11.76
N ALA A 160 -13.01 1.04 -12.30
CA ALA A 160 -12.97 1.32 -13.74
C ALA A 160 -12.72 0.05 -14.57
N TYR A 161 -11.94 -0.91 -14.05
CA TYR A 161 -11.78 -2.22 -14.67
C TYR A 161 -13.09 -3.01 -14.69
N LEU A 162 -13.87 -2.98 -13.61
CA LEU A 162 -15.18 -3.65 -13.56
C LEU A 162 -16.19 -3.03 -14.52
N GLU A 163 -16.22 -1.71 -14.64
CA GLU A 163 -17.06 -0.99 -15.62
C GLU A 163 -16.73 -1.41 -17.06
N VAL A 164 -15.44 -1.53 -17.41
CA VAL A 164 -15.00 -2.00 -18.74
C VAL A 164 -15.38 -3.46 -19.00
N MET A 165 -15.55 -4.25 -17.95
CA MET A 165 -15.91 -5.67 -18.03
C MET A 165 -17.43 -5.90 -17.87
N ASP A 166 -18.24 -4.84 -18.03
CA ASP A 166 -19.70 -4.85 -17.90
C ASP A 166 -20.20 -5.40 -16.55
N ARG A 167 -19.40 -5.24 -15.50
CA ARG A 167 -19.75 -5.61 -14.12
C ARG A 167 -19.96 -4.37 -13.29
N SER A 168 -21.15 -3.78 -13.43
CA SER A 168 -21.52 -2.59 -12.66
C SER A 168 -21.51 -2.89 -11.16
N LEU A 169 -20.70 -2.14 -10.44
CA LEU A 169 -20.61 -2.17 -8.99
C LEU A 169 -20.40 -0.73 -8.53
N GLY A 170 -21.12 -0.30 -7.50
CA GLY A 170 -20.95 1.06 -6.96
C GLY A 170 -19.48 1.32 -6.60
N TRP A 171 -18.99 2.52 -6.89
CA TRP A 171 -17.58 2.90 -6.63
C TRP A 171 -17.14 2.65 -5.19
N PHE A 172 -18.03 2.96 -4.22
CA PHE A 172 -17.80 2.71 -2.80
C PHE A 172 -17.68 1.21 -2.50
N THR A 173 -18.59 0.38 -2.99
CA THR A 173 -18.54 -1.08 -2.80
C THR A 173 -17.28 -1.68 -3.41
N ALA A 174 -16.97 -1.30 -4.66
CA ALA A 174 -15.80 -1.79 -5.38
C ALA A 174 -14.50 -1.44 -4.66
N THR A 175 -14.35 -0.17 -4.26
CA THR A 175 -13.14 0.32 -3.60
C THR A 175 -13.02 -0.24 -2.17
N GLY A 176 -14.13 -0.32 -1.44
CA GLY A 176 -14.16 -0.83 -0.07
C GLY A 176 -13.85 -2.33 0.00
N ALA A 177 -14.54 -3.13 -0.81
CA ALA A 177 -14.29 -4.56 -0.93
C ALA A 177 -12.86 -4.85 -1.40
N PHE A 178 -12.36 -4.08 -2.37
CA PHE A 178 -10.98 -4.19 -2.86
C PHE A 178 -9.96 -3.91 -1.75
N ALA A 179 -10.11 -2.82 -1.00
CA ALA A 179 -9.17 -2.47 0.08
C ALA A 179 -9.12 -3.54 1.18
N LEU A 180 -10.27 -4.08 1.60
CA LEU A 180 -10.34 -5.13 2.61
C LEU A 180 -9.74 -6.45 2.10
N SER A 181 -10.21 -6.94 0.96
CA SER A 181 -9.72 -8.20 0.37
C SER A 181 -8.22 -8.16 0.10
N TRP A 182 -7.69 -7.03 -0.38
CA TRP A 182 -6.25 -6.87 -0.62
C TRP A 182 -5.43 -6.99 0.66
N ARG A 183 -5.95 -6.52 1.80
CA ARG A 183 -5.28 -6.69 3.10
C ARG A 183 -5.39 -8.09 3.65
N ILE A 184 -6.50 -8.78 3.46
CA ILE A 184 -6.59 -10.20 3.81
C ILE A 184 -5.51 -10.98 3.06
N GLY A 185 -5.28 -10.65 1.78
CA GLY A 185 -4.20 -11.22 0.98
C GLY A 185 -2.78 -11.02 1.53
N LEU A 186 -2.52 -9.97 2.32
CA LEU A 186 -1.21 -9.76 2.95
C LEU A 186 -0.88 -10.85 3.99
N PHE A 187 -1.89 -11.38 4.67
CA PHE A 187 -1.70 -12.42 5.69
C PHE A 187 -1.50 -13.82 5.11
N ALA A 188 -1.71 -13.99 3.81
CA ALA A 188 -1.35 -15.19 3.08
C ALA A 188 0.16 -15.17 2.76
N ILE A 189 1.00 -15.32 3.78
CA ILE A 189 2.47 -15.21 3.72
C ILE A 189 3.10 -16.06 2.60
N VAL A 190 2.48 -17.21 2.30
CA VAL A 190 2.93 -18.18 1.29
C VAL A 190 2.50 -17.78 -0.12
N ALA A 191 1.42 -17.01 -0.27
CA ALA A 191 0.87 -16.64 -1.56
C ALA A 191 1.44 -15.28 -2.05
N PRO A 192 2.10 -15.23 -3.21
CA PRO A 192 2.56 -13.97 -3.77
C PRO A 192 1.38 -13.00 -3.93
N GLN A 193 1.45 -11.81 -3.34
CA GLN A 193 0.36 -10.82 -3.38
C GLN A 193 -1.01 -11.34 -2.91
N GLY A 194 -1.03 -12.37 -2.04
CA GLY A 194 -2.28 -12.95 -1.53
C GLY A 194 -3.10 -13.73 -2.57
N LEU A 195 -2.45 -14.26 -3.61
CA LEU A 195 -3.08 -15.13 -4.61
C LEU A 195 -3.84 -16.29 -3.94
N GLY A 196 -5.10 -16.48 -4.36
CA GLY A 196 -5.97 -17.53 -3.82
C GLY A 196 -6.69 -17.16 -2.53
N VAL A 197 -6.38 -16.01 -1.92
CA VAL A 197 -7.09 -15.48 -0.74
C VAL A 197 -7.82 -14.18 -1.06
N PHE A 198 -7.18 -13.32 -1.86
CA PHE A 198 -7.77 -12.06 -2.32
C PHE A 198 -9.05 -12.28 -3.13
N GLU A 199 -9.01 -13.17 -4.12
CA GLU A 199 -10.10 -13.36 -5.08
C GLU A 199 -11.35 -13.90 -4.39
N PRO A 200 -11.27 -14.96 -3.56
CA PRO A 200 -12.44 -15.46 -2.84
C PRO A 200 -12.94 -14.47 -1.79
N ALA A 201 -12.04 -13.75 -1.11
CA ALA A 201 -12.45 -12.74 -0.13
C ALA A 201 -13.23 -11.59 -0.79
N LEU A 202 -12.79 -11.13 -1.96
CA LEU A 202 -13.51 -10.11 -2.71
C LEU A 202 -14.87 -10.62 -3.18
N VAL A 203 -14.91 -11.81 -3.79
CA VAL A 203 -16.16 -12.43 -4.28
C VAL A 203 -17.16 -12.61 -3.14
N ALA A 204 -16.70 -13.04 -1.96
CA ALA A 204 -17.53 -13.17 -0.77
C ALA A 204 -18.02 -11.82 -0.22
N LEU A 205 -17.15 -10.80 -0.14
CA LEU A 205 -17.52 -9.46 0.35
C LEU A 205 -18.54 -8.76 -0.55
N VAL A 206 -18.45 -8.98 -1.87
CA VAL A 206 -19.37 -8.40 -2.85
C VAL A 206 -20.64 -9.26 -3.01
N GLY A 207 -20.62 -10.53 -2.59
CA GLY A 207 -21.74 -11.46 -2.79
C GLY A 207 -21.86 -11.98 -4.21
N TRP A 208 -20.73 -12.05 -4.94
CA TRP A 208 -20.68 -12.62 -6.28
C TRP A 208 -20.56 -14.14 -6.24
N SER A 209 -20.93 -14.79 -7.34
CA SER A 209 -20.70 -16.21 -7.55
C SER A 209 -19.24 -16.53 -7.92
N ALA A 210 -18.86 -17.80 -7.80
CA ALA A 210 -17.48 -18.25 -8.01
C ALA A 210 -16.98 -18.06 -9.46
N ASP A 211 -17.86 -17.89 -10.44
CA ASP A 211 -17.52 -17.51 -11.83
C ASP A 211 -16.75 -16.18 -11.90
N ALA A 212 -16.99 -15.27 -10.95
CA ALA A 212 -16.29 -13.99 -10.86
C ALA A 212 -14.81 -14.11 -10.44
N LEU A 213 -14.34 -15.28 -9.98
CA LEU A 213 -12.93 -15.49 -9.62
C LEU A 213 -12.00 -15.25 -10.81
N LEU A 214 -12.40 -15.65 -12.02
CA LEU A 214 -11.63 -15.44 -13.24
C LEU A 214 -11.50 -13.96 -13.59
N LEU A 215 -12.58 -13.19 -13.43
CA LEU A 215 -12.59 -11.74 -13.61
C LEU A 215 -11.62 -11.06 -12.65
N VAL A 216 -11.71 -11.39 -11.35
CA VAL A 216 -10.83 -10.81 -10.33
C VAL A 216 -9.36 -11.22 -10.56
N GLY A 217 -9.13 -12.46 -11.00
CA GLY A 217 -7.81 -12.95 -11.41
C GLY A 217 -7.27 -12.21 -12.64
N ALA A 218 -8.10 -11.92 -13.64
CA ALA A 218 -7.71 -11.20 -14.85
C ALA A 218 -7.25 -9.77 -14.55
N PHE A 219 -7.80 -9.11 -13.52
CA PHE A 219 -7.28 -7.83 -13.05
C PHE A 219 -5.80 -7.89 -12.66
N ARG A 220 -5.32 -9.01 -12.12
CA ARG A 220 -3.90 -9.17 -11.79
C ARG A 220 -3.03 -9.21 -13.04
N VAL A 221 -3.50 -9.81 -14.12
CA VAL A 221 -2.79 -9.80 -15.40
C VAL A 221 -2.61 -8.36 -15.89
N VAL A 222 -3.64 -7.52 -15.76
CA VAL A 222 -3.55 -6.08 -16.06
C VAL A 222 -2.49 -5.40 -15.18
N LEU A 223 -2.42 -5.71 -13.88
CA LEU A 223 -1.40 -5.18 -12.98
C LEU A 223 0.02 -5.64 -13.32
N VAL A 224 0.18 -6.90 -13.76
CA VAL A 224 1.47 -7.46 -14.21
C VAL A 224 1.93 -6.76 -15.49
N ILE A 225 1.06 -6.66 -16.49
CA ILE A 225 1.35 -5.97 -17.76
C ILE A 225 1.76 -4.52 -17.49
N ARG A 226 1.01 -3.81 -16.64
CA ARG A 226 1.33 -2.44 -16.23
C ARG A 226 2.72 -2.34 -15.61
N ASP A 227 3.10 -3.26 -14.74
CA ASP A 227 4.40 -3.22 -14.07
C ASP A 227 5.55 -3.57 -15.01
N LEU A 228 5.35 -4.55 -15.88
CA LEU A 228 6.31 -4.89 -16.93
C LEU A 228 6.53 -3.70 -17.86
N ALA A 229 5.46 -3.00 -18.26
CA ALA A 229 5.55 -1.79 -19.06
C ALA A 229 6.32 -0.68 -18.32
N LEU A 230 6.04 -0.46 -17.03
CA LEU A 230 6.77 0.52 -16.20
C LEU A 230 8.27 0.22 -16.13
N THR A 231 8.63 -1.01 -15.79
CA THR A 231 10.02 -1.43 -15.66
C THR A 231 10.74 -1.42 -17.01
N GLY A 232 10.08 -1.86 -18.09
CA GLY A 232 10.60 -1.82 -19.45
C GLY A 232 10.88 -0.40 -19.94
N LEU A 233 9.91 0.52 -19.78
CA LEU A 233 10.09 1.93 -20.16
C LEU A 233 11.23 2.59 -19.37
N ALA A 234 11.36 2.29 -18.07
CA ALA A 234 12.46 2.82 -17.27
C ALA A 234 13.83 2.30 -17.73
N ALA A 235 13.93 1.02 -18.10
CA ALA A 235 15.17 0.44 -18.62
C ALA A 235 15.61 1.10 -19.94
N VAL A 236 14.66 1.40 -20.83
CA VAL A 236 14.92 2.10 -22.10
C VAL A 236 15.42 3.53 -21.83
N VAL A 237 14.74 4.28 -20.95
CA VAL A 237 15.15 5.64 -20.59
C VAL A 237 16.52 5.68 -19.92
N SER A 238 16.85 4.71 -19.06
CA SER A 238 18.16 4.65 -18.42
C SER A 238 19.29 4.37 -19.43
N ARG A 239 19.04 3.51 -20.44
CA ARG A 239 20.02 3.23 -21.49
C ARG A 239 20.32 4.47 -22.34
N ARG A 240 19.30 5.26 -22.66
CA ARG A 240 19.44 6.50 -23.45
C ARG A 240 20.16 7.64 -22.73
N ARG A 241 20.32 7.58 -21.40
CA ARG A 241 21.07 8.57 -20.62
C ARG A 241 22.52 8.18 -20.37
N ALA A 242 22.87 6.92 -20.63
CA ALA A 242 24.19 6.35 -20.38
C ALA A 242 25.04 6.21 -21.66
N GLY A 243 24.43 6.41 -22.83
CA GLY A 243 25.11 6.61 -24.12
C GLY A 243 24.97 8.05 -24.55
#